data_AF-A0A5C7GE52-F1
#
_entry.id   AF-A0A5C7GE52-F1
#
_cell.length_a   1.000
_cell.length_b   1.000
_cell.length_c   1.000
_cell.angle_alpha   90.00
_cell.angle_beta   90.00
_cell.angle_gamma   90.00
#
_symmetry.space_group_name_H-M   'P 1'
#
loop_
_entity.id
_entity.type
_entity.pdbx_description
1 polymer ?
#
loop_
_entity_poly.entity_id
_entity_poly.type
_entity_poly.pdbx_seq_one_letter_code
_entity_poly.pdbx_strand_id
1 'polypeptide(L)'
;MKREIITTADGSKTIHIPEWNEQYHSKHGAIQEAYHVFIKHGLHYYGQSNTETVHIEEPLNSLSILEIGFGTGLNALITLLESEKLKTKVDYVGVEAYPISQEEVSGLNYASELNSDRLIFDKLHEVSWEEKHQISDQFSLKKQKKFFDEIKEKEVYNIIYFDAFGARVQPELWTEYIFKKMYDALKENGVLVTYSAKGSVRRAMQSVGFTVEKLPGPPGKREMLRAAKWRSD
;
A
#
# COMPACT_ATOMS: atom_id res chain seq x y z
N MET A 1 10.40 -21.46 -1.58
CA MET A 1 9.01 -21.20 -2.01
C MET A 1 9.07 -20.88 -3.49
N LYS A 2 8.33 -21.61 -4.32
CA LYS A 2 8.33 -21.38 -5.77
C LYS A 2 7.51 -20.12 -6.06
N ARG A 3 8.02 -19.25 -6.93
CA ARG A 3 7.36 -18.01 -7.36
C ARG A 3 7.28 -18.00 -8.88
N GLU A 4 6.09 -17.79 -9.43
CA GLU A 4 5.80 -17.89 -10.86
C GLU A 4 5.20 -16.59 -11.37
N ILE A 5 5.73 -16.03 -12.45
CA ILE A 5 5.15 -14.84 -13.08
C ILE A 5 3.93 -15.27 -13.92
N ILE A 6 2.78 -14.67 -13.64
CA ILE A 6 1.52 -14.91 -14.36
C ILE A 6 0.91 -13.59 -14.85
N THR A 7 0.11 -13.66 -15.91
CA THR A 7 -0.65 -12.51 -16.43
C THR A 7 -2.03 -12.43 -15.78
N THR A 8 -2.43 -11.24 -15.33
CA THR A 8 -3.74 -10.95 -14.76
C THR A 8 -4.73 -10.49 -15.84
N ALA A 9 -6.01 -10.37 -15.51
CA ALA A 9 -7.06 -10.03 -16.47
C ALA A 9 -6.95 -8.60 -17.06
N ASP A 10 -6.18 -7.70 -16.44
CA ASP A 10 -5.93 -6.35 -16.97
C ASP A 10 -4.66 -6.24 -17.80
N GLY A 11 -3.99 -7.36 -18.12
CA GLY A 11 -2.75 -7.40 -18.90
C GLY A 11 -1.48 -7.25 -18.06
N SER A 12 -1.58 -6.73 -16.83
CA SER A 12 -0.45 -6.66 -15.91
C SER A 12 -0.04 -8.03 -15.40
N LYS A 13 1.24 -8.19 -15.08
CA LYS A 13 1.82 -9.41 -14.52
C LYS A 13 1.90 -9.34 -13.01
N THR A 14 1.76 -10.50 -12.36
CA THR A 14 1.94 -10.65 -10.91
C THR A 14 2.73 -11.91 -10.62
N ILE A 15 3.20 -12.03 -9.39
CA ILE A 15 3.88 -13.22 -8.88
C ILE A 15 2.85 -14.10 -8.18
N HIS A 16 2.78 -15.36 -8.59
CA HIS A 16 1.98 -16.41 -7.97
C HIS A 16 2.86 -17.31 -7.10
N ILE A 17 2.35 -17.67 -5.93
CA ILE A 17 2.95 -18.62 -4.98
C ILE A 17 2.06 -19.87 -4.98
N PRO A 18 2.40 -20.93 -5.75
CA PRO A 18 1.56 -22.11 -5.89
C PRO A 18 1.31 -22.83 -4.57
N GLU A 19 2.30 -22.88 -3.68
CA GLU A 19 2.19 -23.55 -2.38
C GLU A 19 1.12 -22.92 -1.48
N TRP A 20 0.83 -21.62 -1.66
CA TRP A 20 -0.20 -20.88 -0.92
C TRP A 20 -1.51 -20.75 -1.69
N ASN A 21 -1.48 -21.05 -2.99
CA ASN A 21 -2.51 -20.66 -3.95
C ASN A 21 -2.87 -19.19 -3.76
N GLU A 22 -1.85 -18.33 -3.74
CA GLU A 22 -1.97 -16.89 -3.47
C GLU A 22 -1.06 -16.12 -4.42
N GLN A 23 -1.47 -14.92 -4.78
CA GLN A 23 -0.71 -14.03 -5.65
C GLN A 23 -0.32 -12.75 -4.90
N TYR A 24 0.74 -12.07 -5.35
CA TYR A 24 1.11 -10.75 -4.84
C TYR A 24 0.03 -9.69 -5.14
N HIS A 25 -0.70 -9.86 -6.24
CA HIS A 25 -1.80 -8.98 -6.65
C HIS A 25 -2.94 -9.80 -7.24
N SER A 26 -4.16 -9.28 -7.20
CA SER A 26 -5.33 -9.96 -7.76
C SER A 26 -5.15 -10.41 -9.22
N LYS A 27 -5.51 -11.68 -9.50
CA LYS A 27 -5.60 -12.20 -10.87
C LYS A 27 -6.64 -11.48 -11.74
N HIS A 28 -7.57 -10.74 -11.14
CA HIS A 28 -8.58 -9.94 -11.85
C HIS A 28 -8.02 -8.62 -12.39
N GLY A 29 -6.78 -8.26 -12.03
CA GLY A 29 -6.08 -7.09 -12.52
C GLY A 29 -5.26 -6.45 -11.40
N ALA A 30 -3.93 -6.52 -11.48
CA ALA A 30 -3.06 -5.95 -10.45
C ALA A 30 -3.12 -4.42 -10.45
N ILE A 31 -3.05 -3.80 -11.63
CA ILE A 31 -3.09 -2.36 -11.78
C ILE A 31 -4.48 -1.82 -11.40
N GLN A 32 -5.55 -2.49 -11.85
CA GLN A 32 -6.91 -2.09 -11.50
C GLN A 32 -7.17 -2.17 -9.99
N GLU A 33 -6.69 -3.23 -9.33
CA GLU A 33 -6.79 -3.35 -7.87
C GLU A 33 -6.00 -2.24 -7.17
N ALA A 34 -4.75 -1.99 -7.56
CA ALA A 34 -3.91 -0.97 -6.95
C ALA A 34 -4.50 0.44 -7.08
N TYR A 35 -4.98 0.81 -8.28
CA TYR A 35 -5.66 2.08 -8.50
C TYR A 35 -6.94 2.21 -7.68
N HIS A 36 -7.73 1.14 -7.58
CA HIS A 36 -8.99 1.20 -6.86
C HIS A 36 -8.79 1.25 -5.34
N VAL A 37 -7.94 0.39 -4.79
CA VAL A 37 -7.79 0.23 -3.33
C VAL A 37 -6.91 1.34 -2.76
N PHE A 38 -5.69 1.48 -3.27
CA PHE A 38 -4.66 2.29 -2.65
C PHE A 38 -4.67 3.73 -3.16
N ILE A 39 -4.88 3.94 -4.46
CA ILE A 39 -4.87 5.28 -5.03
C ILE A 39 -6.20 5.99 -4.81
N LYS A 40 -7.30 5.46 -5.34
CA LYS A 40 -8.61 6.12 -5.26
C LYS A 40 -9.10 6.26 -3.82
N HIS A 41 -9.08 5.17 -3.05
CA HIS A 41 -9.62 5.18 -1.69
C HIS A 41 -8.59 5.52 -0.60
N GLY A 42 -7.30 5.59 -0.95
CA GLY A 42 -6.21 6.06 -0.09
C GLY A 42 -5.70 7.44 -0.52
N LEU A 43 -4.73 7.50 -1.45
CA LEU A 43 -4.06 8.75 -1.86
C LEU A 43 -5.02 9.87 -2.28
N HIS A 44 -5.92 9.61 -3.23
CA HIS A 44 -6.86 10.61 -3.76
C HIS A 44 -7.89 10.99 -2.70
N TYR A 45 -8.40 10.03 -1.93
CA TYR A 45 -9.30 10.32 -0.82
C TYR A 45 -8.68 11.27 0.20
N TYR A 46 -7.42 11.02 0.59
CA TYR A 46 -6.72 11.87 1.54
C TYR A 46 -6.32 13.22 0.94
N GLY A 47 -5.90 13.27 -0.32
CA GLY A 47 -5.49 14.50 -1.01
C GLY A 47 -6.65 15.42 -1.41
N GLN A 48 -7.89 14.91 -1.46
CA GLN A 48 -9.10 15.66 -1.78
C GLN A 48 -9.79 16.25 -0.53
N SER A 49 -9.15 16.24 0.64
CA SER A 49 -9.71 16.65 1.93
C SER A 49 -9.89 18.18 2.07
N ASN A 50 -10.72 18.77 1.22
CA ASN A 50 -11.59 19.90 1.53
C ASN A 50 -13.05 19.42 1.71
N THR A 51 -13.29 18.10 1.74
CA THR A 51 -14.62 17.51 1.94
C THR A 51 -14.90 17.29 3.42
N GLU A 52 -16.16 17.48 3.83
CA GLU A 52 -16.73 17.41 5.19
C GLU A 52 -16.28 16.24 6.08
N THR A 53 -15.73 15.16 5.52
CA THR A 53 -15.31 13.95 6.24
C THR A 53 -13.87 13.95 6.77
N VAL A 54 -12.98 14.80 6.25
CA VAL A 54 -11.57 14.85 6.65
C VAL A 54 -11.21 16.31 6.91
N HIS A 55 -11.28 16.74 8.18
CA HIS A 55 -10.90 18.08 8.60
C HIS A 55 -9.38 18.22 8.62
N ILE A 56 -8.79 18.44 7.45
CA ILE A 56 -7.39 18.85 7.34
C ILE A 56 -7.41 20.34 7.04
N GLU A 57 -7.02 21.14 8.03
CA GLU A 57 -7.13 22.60 8.00
C GLU A 57 -6.12 23.26 7.04
N GLU A 58 -5.12 22.52 6.57
CA GLU A 58 -4.07 23.05 5.68
C GLU A 58 -3.92 22.24 4.38
N PRO A 59 -3.60 22.91 3.25
CA PRO A 59 -3.27 22.21 2.01
C PRO A 59 -2.06 21.28 2.23
N LEU A 60 -2.25 19.99 1.98
CA LEU A 60 -1.21 18.97 2.13
C LEU A 60 -0.19 19.08 1.00
N ASN A 61 0.77 19.98 1.17
CA ASN A 61 1.92 20.10 0.26
C ASN A 61 2.87 18.88 0.36
N SER A 62 2.73 18.07 1.41
CA SER A 62 3.50 16.85 1.62
C SER A 62 2.69 15.77 2.33
N LEU A 63 2.85 14.53 1.90
CA LEU A 63 2.23 13.33 2.46
C LEU A 63 3.30 12.31 2.84
N SER A 64 3.11 11.63 3.96
CA SER A 64 3.94 10.49 4.35
C SER A 64 3.10 9.21 4.25
N ILE A 65 3.59 8.23 3.48
CA ILE A 65 2.89 6.96 3.21
C ILE A 65 3.74 5.80 3.71
N LEU A 66 3.10 4.85 4.39
CA LEU A 66 3.68 3.57 4.75
C LEU A 66 2.96 2.45 3.98
N GLU A 67 3.73 1.62 3.28
CA GLU A 67 3.25 0.40 2.66
C GLU A 67 3.72 -0.81 3.46
N ILE A 68 2.75 -1.66 3.81
CA ILE A 68 2.95 -2.95 4.46
C ILE A 68 2.98 -4.00 3.36
N GLY A 69 4.19 -4.47 3.02
CA GLY A 69 4.43 -5.36 1.89
C GLY A 69 4.84 -4.61 0.64
N PHE A 70 6.09 -4.11 0.58
CA PHE A 70 6.62 -3.44 -0.63
C PHE A 70 6.50 -4.34 -1.88
N GLY A 71 6.69 -5.65 -1.70
CA GLY A 71 6.39 -6.67 -2.69
C GLY A 71 6.98 -6.38 -4.07
N THR A 72 6.10 -6.18 -5.05
CA THR A 72 6.49 -5.95 -6.45
C THR A 72 6.80 -4.49 -6.79
N GLY A 73 6.60 -3.56 -5.85
CA GLY A 73 6.77 -2.12 -6.05
C GLY A 73 5.66 -1.46 -6.88
N LEU A 74 4.55 -2.16 -7.15
CA LEU A 74 3.45 -1.64 -7.96
C LEU A 74 2.80 -0.39 -7.34
N ASN A 75 2.42 -0.45 -6.06
CA ASN A 75 1.77 0.67 -5.39
C ASN A 75 2.72 1.87 -5.29
N ALA A 76 4.01 1.63 -5.03
CA ALA A 76 5.03 2.67 -5.02
C ALA A 76 5.17 3.34 -6.40
N LEU A 77 5.25 2.57 -7.49
CA LEU A 77 5.31 3.12 -8.85
C LEU A 77 4.08 3.97 -9.19
N ILE A 78 2.87 3.45 -8.93
CA ILE A 78 1.65 4.20 -9.23
C ILE A 78 1.58 5.46 -8.34
N THR A 79 1.94 5.36 -7.07
CA THR A 79 1.96 6.53 -6.16
C THR A 79 2.95 7.60 -6.64
N LEU A 80 4.12 7.21 -7.14
CA LEU A 80 5.08 8.13 -7.76
C LEU A 80 4.43 8.86 -8.93
N LEU A 81 3.86 8.14 -9.89
CA LEU A 81 3.23 8.74 -11.08
C LEU A 81 2.06 9.66 -10.71
N GLU A 82 1.28 9.31 -9.69
CA GLU A 82 0.17 10.13 -9.21
C GLU A 82 0.66 11.36 -8.43
N SER A 83 1.74 11.25 -7.66
CA SER A 83 2.34 12.38 -6.94
C SER A 83 2.79 13.50 -7.87
N GLU A 84 3.30 13.15 -9.06
CA GLU A 84 3.70 14.10 -10.09
C GLU A 84 2.50 14.82 -10.71
N LYS A 85 1.41 14.10 -10.98
CA LYS A 85 0.16 14.68 -11.49
C LYS A 85 -0.49 15.62 -10.48
N LEU A 86 -0.49 15.23 -9.21
CA LEU A 86 -1.07 16.00 -8.11
C LEU A 86 -0.16 17.16 -7.66
N LYS A 87 1.12 17.15 -8.04
CA LYS A 87 2.16 18.08 -7.56
C LYS A 87 2.26 18.09 -6.03
N THR A 88 2.16 16.90 -5.44
CA THR A 88 2.22 16.69 -3.99
C THR A 88 3.48 15.93 -3.65
N LYS A 89 4.27 16.43 -2.69
CA LYS A 89 5.44 15.69 -2.23
C LYS A 89 5.01 14.45 -1.45
N VAL A 90 5.53 13.28 -1.81
CA VAL A 90 5.26 12.02 -1.13
C VAL A 90 6.56 11.46 -0.57
N ASP A 91 6.58 11.30 0.75
CA ASP A 91 7.58 10.53 1.49
C ASP A 91 7.07 9.11 1.68
N TYR A 92 7.54 8.19 0.83
CA TYR A 92 7.08 6.81 0.79
C TYR A 92 8.01 5.87 1.54
N VAL A 93 7.45 5.04 2.42
CA VAL A 93 8.16 3.98 3.13
C VAL A 93 7.54 2.65 2.79
N GLY A 94 8.30 1.73 2.20
CA GLY A 94 7.87 0.35 1.97
C GLY A 94 8.55 -0.61 2.94
N VAL A 95 7.78 -1.43 3.66
CA VAL A 95 8.31 -2.47 4.56
C VAL A 95 8.14 -3.84 3.91
N GLU A 96 9.20 -4.66 3.92
CA GLU A 96 9.19 -5.98 3.31
C GLU A 96 10.21 -6.91 3.99
N ALA A 97 9.77 -8.08 4.47
CA ALA A 97 10.66 -9.04 5.09
C ALA A 97 11.42 -9.89 4.06
N TYR A 98 10.79 -10.14 2.90
CA TYR A 98 11.28 -11.06 1.88
C TYR A 98 11.25 -10.43 0.47
N PRO A 99 12.15 -9.48 0.17
CA PRO A 99 12.22 -8.82 -1.13
C PRO A 99 12.27 -9.79 -2.30
N ILE A 100 11.65 -9.42 -3.41
CA ILE A 100 11.72 -10.18 -4.65
C ILE A 100 13.10 -10.05 -5.30
N SER A 101 13.48 -11.05 -6.09
CA SER A 101 14.73 -11.10 -6.83
C SER A 101 14.69 -10.22 -8.08
N GLN A 102 15.86 -9.86 -8.61
CA GLN A 102 15.97 -9.07 -9.84
C GLN A 102 15.38 -9.78 -11.06
N GLU A 103 15.41 -11.12 -11.08
CA GLU A 103 14.76 -11.92 -12.13
C GLU A 103 13.24 -11.74 -12.09
N GLU A 104 12.65 -11.76 -10.90
CA GLU A 104 11.22 -11.52 -10.70
C GLU A 104 10.84 -10.08 -11.10
N VAL A 105 11.63 -9.08 -10.71
CA VAL A 105 11.44 -7.68 -11.13
C VAL A 105 11.49 -7.55 -12.66
N SER A 106 12.45 -8.21 -13.30
CA SER A 106 12.58 -8.25 -14.76
C SER A 106 11.34 -8.85 -15.45
N GLY A 107 10.72 -9.86 -14.83
CA GLY A 107 9.53 -10.53 -15.34
C GLY A 107 8.26 -9.68 -15.34
N LEU A 108 8.20 -8.61 -14.55
CA LEU A 108 7.04 -7.72 -14.42
C LEU A 108 6.99 -6.68 -15.54
N ASN A 109 5.77 -6.30 -15.94
CA ASN A 109 5.49 -5.37 -17.06
C ASN A 109 4.81 -4.06 -16.62
N TYR A 110 4.88 -3.69 -15.34
CA TYR A 110 4.13 -2.52 -14.85
C TYR A 110 4.48 -1.21 -15.56
N ALA A 111 5.77 -0.99 -15.83
CA ALA A 111 6.19 0.22 -16.52
C ALA A 111 5.55 0.36 -17.91
N SER A 112 5.49 -0.74 -18.69
CA SER A 112 4.86 -0.70 -20.01
C SER A 112 3.34 -0.54 -19.92
N GLU A 113 2.67 -1.26 -19.02
CA GLU A 113 1.20 -1.14 -18.86
C GLU A 113 0.77 0.25 -18.34
N LEU A 114 1.61 0.89 -17.52
CA LEU A 114 1.35 2.23 -16.99
C LEU A 114 1.87 3.36 -17.89
N ASN A 115 2.45 3.04 -19.06
CA ASN A 115 3.11 4.00 -19.95
C ASN A 115 4.17 4.86 -19.22
N SER A 116 4.92 4.26 -18.30
CA SER A 116 6.03 4.90 -17.60
C SER A 116 7.37 4.37 -18.09
N ASP A 117 8.44 5.14 -17.86
CA ASP A 117 9.79 4.68 -18.16
C ASP A 117 10.15 3.47 -17.26
N ARG A 118 10.67 2.42 -17.89
CA ARG A 118 11.17 1.22 -17.20
C ARG A 118 12.28 1.55 -16.22
N LEU A 119 13.12 2.55 -16.53
CA LEU A 119 14.20 3.01 -15.65
C LEU A 119 13.67 3.53 -14.31
N ILE A 120 12.47 4.12 -14.28
CA ILE A 120 11.86 4.56 -13.02
C ILE A 120 11.50 3.34 -12.17
N PHE A 121 10.88 2.32 -12.76
CA PHE A 121 10.52 1.10 -12.05
C PHE A 121 11.77 0.35 -11.53
N ASP A 122 12.80 0.22 -12.37
CA ASP A 122 14.06 -0.41 -11.96
C ASP A 122 14.74 0.37 -10.83
N LYS A 123 14.75 1.71 -10.88
CA LYS A 123 15.27 2.56 -9.81
C LYS A 123 14.59 2.32 -8.46
N LEU A 124 13.28 2.05 -8.41
CA LEU A 124 12.59 1.70 -7.15
C LEU A 124 13.19 0.44 -6.50
N HIS A 125 13.64 -0.52 -7.31
CA HIS A 125 14.22 -1.78 -6.84
C HIS A 125 15.73 -1.69 -6.58
N GLU A 126 16.46 -0.86 -7.32
CA GLU A 126 17.92 -0.73 -7.23
C GLU A 126 18.41 0.10 -6.04
N VAL A 127 17.63 1.10 -5.57
CA VAL A 127 18.04 1.92 -4.42
C VAL A 127 18.25 1.07 -3.15
N SER A 128 19.22 1.45 -2.33
CA SER A 128 19.57 0.73 -1.10
C SER A 128 18.41 0.66 -0.11
N TRP A 129 18.39 -0.41 0.67
CA TRP A 129 17.50 -0.55 1.83
C TRP A 129 18.00 0.31 3.00
N GLU A 130 17.09 0.66 3.90
CA GLU A 130 17.30 1.48 5.11
C GLU A 130 17.65 2.95 4.91
N GLU A 131 17.86 3.39 3.67
CA GLU A 131 18.18 4.76 3.31
C GLU A 131 17.03 5.43 2.56
N LYS A 132 16.90 6.76 2.72
CA LYS A 132 15.92 7.58 2.00
C LYS A 132 16.55 8.08 0.71
N HIS A 133 15.86 7.85 -0.42
CA HIS A 133 16.32 8.24 -1.76
C HIS A 133 15.28 9.12 -2.44
N GLN A 134 15.73 10.22 -3.07
CA GLN A 134 14.87 11.01 -3.94
C GLN A 134 14.75 10.32 -5.31
N ILE A 135 13.53 9.90 -5.67
CA ILE A 135 13.29 9.19 -6.94
C ILE A 135 12.92 10.18 -8.05
N SER A 136 11.99 11.11 -7.76
CA SER A 136 11.61 12.25 -8.61
C SER A 136 11.36 13.50 -7.76
N ASP A 137 11.06 14.68 -8.33
CA ASP A 137 10.84 15.92 -7.55
C ASP A 137 9.70 15.82 -6.51
N GLN A 138 8.71 14.97 -6.78
CA GLN A 138 7.53 14.79 -5.92
C GLN A 138 7.56 13.49 -5.11
N PHE A 139 8.56 12.62 -5.27
CA PHE A 139 8.56 11.30 -4.64
C PHE A 139 9.91 10.90 -4.08
N SER A 140 9.94 10.56 -2.79
CA SER A 140 11.06 9.91 -2.14
C SER A 140 10.68 8.53 -1.64
N LEU A 141 11.64 7.60 -1.66
CA LEU A 141 11.46 6.22 -1.25
C LEU A 141 12.46 5.85 -0.15
N LYS A 142 11.97 5.21 0.90
CA LYS A 142 12.77 4.42 1.82
C LYS A 142 12.21 3.00 1.87
N LYS A 143 13.03 2.00 1.57
CA LYS A 143 12.65 0.59 1.74
C LYS A 143 13.22 0.08 3.07
N GLN A 144 12.44 -0.66 3.85
CA GLN A 144 12.87 -1.24 5.12
C GLN A 144 12.71 -2.76 5.12
N LYS A 145 13.81 -3.48 5.36
CA LYS A 145 13.84 -4.94 5.35
C LYS A 145 13.65 -5.47 6.77
N LYS A 146 12.39 -5.52 7.19
CA LYS A 146 11.99 -5.93 8.54
C LYS A 146 10.61 -6.59 8.54
N PHE A 147 10.29 -7.30 9.60
CA PHE A 147 8.94 -7.79 9.84
C PHE A 147 8.01 -6.64 10.27
N PHE A 148 6.70 -6.81 10.04
CA PHE A 148 5.72 -5.76 10.33
C PHE A 148 5.56 -5.49 11.84
N ASP A 149 5.86 -6.47 12.69
CA ASP A 149 5.93 -6.30 14.14
C ASP A 149 7.15 -5.50 14.61
N GLU A 150 8.14 -5.27 13.76
CA GLU A 150 9.30 -4.43 14.07
C GLU A 150 9.04 -2.94 13.81
N ILE A 151 7.85 -2.59 13.30
CA ILE A 151 7.41 -1.20 13.13
C ILE A 151 7.19 -0.58 14.52
N LYS A 152 7.86 0.56 14.74
CA LYS A 152 7.92 1.31 16.01
C LYS A 152 7.61 2.79 15.86
N GLU A 153 7.51 3.24 14.61
CA GLU A 153 7.16 4.59 14.22
C GLU A 153 5.82 4.98 14.86
N LYS A 154 5.73 6.22 15.35
CA LYS A 154 4.51 6.76 15.96
C LYS A 154 4.17 8.10 15.33
N GLU A 155 2.93 8.24 14.88
CA GLU A 155 2.38 9.48 14.33
C GLU A 155 3.22 10.06 13.19
N VAL A 156 3.72 9.18 12.32
CA VAL A 156 4.57 9.54 11.18
C VAL A 156 3.75 9.65 9.91
N TYR A 157 2.83 8.71 9.70
CA TYR A 157 2.21 8.50 8.39
C TYR A 157 0.82 9.11 8.30
N ASN A 158 0.53 9.71 7.16
CA ASN A 158 -0.80 10.16 6.79
C ASN A 158 -1.64 8.98 6.27
N ILE A 159 -1.00 8.09 5.51
CA ILE A 159 -1.67 6.99 4.83
C ILE A 159 -0.89 5.70 5.08
N ILE A 160 -1.60 4.62 5.37
CA ILE A 160 -1.08 3.25 5.34
C ILE A 160 -1.75 2.48 4.22
N TYR A 161 -0.94 1.93 3.32
CA TYR A 161 -1.36 0.87 2.40
C TYR A 161 -1.08 -0.47 3.06
N PHE A 162 -2.15 -1.13 3.53
CA PHE A 162 -2.03 -2.42 4.16
C PHE A 162 -2.21 -3.53 3.11
N ASP A 163 -1.10 -3.88 2.46
CA ASP A 163 -1.03 -4.81 1.32
C ASP A 163 -0.29 -6.11 1.68
N ALA A 164 -0.60 -6.66 2.85
CA ALA A 164 -0.11 -7.97 3.25
C ALA A 164 -0.83 -9.10 2.49
N PHE A 165 -0.21 -10.27 2.40
CA PHE A 165 -0.92 -11.47 1.93
C PHE A 165 -2.14 -11.77 2.80
N GLY A 166 -3.17 -12.35 2.19
CA GLY A 166 -4.48 -12.47 2.80
C GLY A 166 -4.48 -13.27 4.10
N ALA A 167 -5.37 -12.93 5.03
CA ALA A 167 -5.48 -13.58 6.34
C ALA A 167 -5.77 -15.09 6.33
N ARG A 168 -5.99 -15.69 5.14
CA ARG A 168 -6.08 -17.14 4.97
C ARG A 168 -4.70 -17.78 5.04
N VAL A 169 -3.70 -17.15 4.43
CA VAL A 169 -2.33 -17.68 4.30
C VAL A 169 -1.41 -17.14 5.38
N GLN A 170 -1.63 -15.89 5.81
CA GLN A 170 -0.82 -15.24 6.86
C GLN A 170 -1.71 -14.58 7.92
N PRO A 171 -2.53 -15.34 8.67
CA PRO A 171 -3.46 -14.79 9.68
C PRO A 171 -2.78 -13.93 10.76
N GLU A 172 -1.51 -14.22 11.08
CA GLU A 172 -0.70 -13.51 12.07
C GLU A 172 -0.54 -12.01 11.76
N LEU A 173 -0.57 -11.64 10.48
CA LEU A 173 -0.45 -10.26 10.03
C LEU A 173 -1.73 -9.46 10.24
N TRP A 174 -2.87 -10.12 10.47
CA TRP A 174 -4.19 -9.49 10.55
C TRP A 174 -4.75 -9.47 11.97
N THR A 175 -3.85 -9.37 12.94
CA THR A 175 -4.15 -9.41 14.38
C THR A 175 -4.28 -8.01 14.96
N GLU A 176 -4.93 -7.91 16.12
CA GLU A 176 -5.01 -6.65 16.90
C GLU A 176 -3.61 -6.11 17.22
N TYR A 177 -2.65 -6.99 17.47
CA TYR A 177 -1.26 -6.62 17.73
C TYR A 177 -0.63 -5.85 16.56
N ILE A 178 -0.82 -6.34 15.32
CA ILE A 178 -0.31 -5.64 14.13
C ILE A 178 -1.10 -4.37 13.87
N PHE A 179 -2.44 -4.40 13.97
CA PHE A 179 -3.24 -3.19 13.77
C PHE A 179 -2.97 -2.13 14.83
N LYS A 180 -2.59 -2.48 16.05
CA LYS A 180 -2.18 -1.52 17.07
C LYS A 180 -0.92 -0.76 16.63
N LYS A 181 0.05 -1.44 16.01
CA LYS A 181 1.23 -0.78 15.42
C LYS A 181 0.85 0.17 14.29
N MET A 182 -0.09 -0.23 13.43
CA MET A 182 -0.58 0.63 12.35
C MET A 182 -1.29 1.87 12.90
N TYR A 183 -2.12 1.69 13.93
CA TYR A 183 -2.81 2.78 14.62
C TYR A 183 -1.82 3.76 15.24
N ASP A 184 -0.79 3.25 15.92
CA ASP A 184 0.24 4.08 16.54
C ASP A 184 1.07 4.83 15.49
N ALA A 185 1.38 4.19 14.36
CA ALA A 185 2.18 4.77 13.28
C ALA A 185 1.46 5.89 12.50
N LEU A 186 0.12 5.88 12.47
CA LEU A 186 -0.67 6.92 11.83
C LEU A 186 -0.71 8.21 12.67
N LYS A 187 -0.61 9.34 11.98
CA LYS A 187 -0.97 10.66 12.51
C LYS A 187 -2.46 10.71 12.85
N GLU A 188 -2.86 11.67 13.68
CA GLU A 188 -4.27 12.04 13.78
C GLU A 188 -4.83 12.37 12.38
N ASN A 189 -6.09 11.99 12.16
CA ASN A 189 -6.79 12.01 10.88
C ASN A 189 -6.16 11.15 9.77
N GLY A 190 -5.17 10.31 10.12
CA GLY A 190 -4.55 9.36 9.22
C GLY A 190 -5.46 8.20 8.85
N VAL A 191 -5.25 7.63 7.65
CA VAL A 191 -6.08 6.55 7.12
C VAL A 191 -5.26 5.31 6.74
N LEU A 192 -5.85 4.15 6.91
CA LEU A 192 -5.36 2.87 6.42
C LEU A 192 -6.36 2.31 5.41
N VAL A 193 -5.87 1.82 4.29
CA VAL A 193 -6.68 1.14 3.26
C VAL A 193 -6.17 -0.26 2.98
N THR A 194 -7.08 -1.19 2.72
CA THR A 194 -6.75 -2.58 2.39
C THR A 194 -7.80 -3.21 1.49
N TYR A 195 -7.39 -4.12 0.63
CA TYR A 195 -8.30 -4.90 -0.21
C TYR A 195 -9.17 -5.87 0.60
N SER A 196 -8.76 -6.20 1.83
CA SER A 196 -9.43 -7.21 2.66
C SER A 196 -10.72 -6.67 3.25
N ALA A 197 -11.79 -7.48 3.21
CA ALA A 197 -13.09 -7.17 3.82
C ALA A 197 -13.55 -8.22 4.85
N LYS A 198 -12.63 -9.03 5.37
CA LYS A 198 -12.98 -10.06 6.35
C LYS A 198 -13.50 -9.43 7.64
N GLY A 199 -14.56 -10.02 8.20
CA GLY A 199 -15.16 -9.54 9.46
C GLY A 199 -14.19 -9.57 10.65
N SER A 200 -13.26 -10.54 10.69
CA SER A 200 -12.21 -10.60 11.71
C SER A 200 -11.25 -9.42 11.63
N VAL A 201 -10.84 -9.04 10.41
CA VAL A 201 -9.95 -7.89 10.14
C VAL A 201 -10.61 -6.60 10.61
N ARG A 202 -11.88 -6.38 10.23
CA ARG A 202 -12.64 -5.21 10.69
C ARG A 202 -12.70 -5.13 12.21
N ARG A 203 -13.03 -6.24 12.89
CA ARG A 203 -13.10 -6.25 14.37
C ARG A 203 -11.75 -5.96 15.01
N ALA A 204 -10.66 -6.51 14.46
CA ALA A 204 -9.32 -6.29 14.98
C ALA A 204 -8.85 -4.84 14.80
N MET A 205 -9.22 -4.18 13.69
CA MET A 205 -8.99 -2.74 13.52
C MET A 205 -9.82 -1.92 14.52
N GLN A 206 -11.10 -2.26 14.70
CA GLN A 206 -11.98 -1.54 15.63
C GLN A 206 -11.52 -1.67 17.09
N SER A 207 -11.01 -2.83 17.51
CA SER A 207 -10.58 -3.04 18.90
C SER A 207 -9.38 -2.17 19.29
N VAL A 208 -8.56 -1.75 18.33
CA VAL A 208 -7.39 -0.89 18.57
C VAL A 208 -7.70 0.61 18.44
N GLY A 209 -8.93 0.97 18.11
CA GLY A 209 -9.41 2.35 18.07
C GLY A 209 -9.73 2.90 16.68
N PHE A 210 -9.59 2.12 15.60
CA PHE A 210 -9.96 2.61 14.27
C PHE A 210 -11.47 2.74 14.09
N THR A 211 -11.90 3.84 13.47
CA THR A 211 -13.21 3.91 12.82
C THR A 211 -13.10 3.25 11.45
N VAL A 212 -13.88 2.19 11.22
CA VAL A 212 -13.78 1.35 10.01
C VAL A 212 -15.05 1.42 9.18
N GLU A 213 -14.90 1.76 7.91
CA GLU A 213 -15.96 1.75 6.90
C GLU A 213 -15.74 0.66 5.84
N LYS A 214 -16.84 0.24 5.22
CA LYS A 214 -16.83 -0.67 4.09
C LYS A 214 -17.03 0.13 2.81
N LEU A 215 -16.20 -0.15 1.82
CA LEU A 215 -16.25 0.50 0.51
C LEU A 215 -16.48 -0.56 -0.59
N PRO A 216 -16.99 -0.18 -1.77
CA PRO A 216 -17.03 -1.08 -2.92
C PRO A 216 -15.65 -1.65 -3.21
N GLY A 217 -15.54 -2.96 -3.40
CA GLY A 217 -14.27 -3.62 -3.68
C GLY A 217 -13.77 -3.43 -5.12
N PRO A 218 -12.49 -3.76 -5.39
CA PRO A 218 -11.94 -3.81 -6.75
C PRO A 218 -12.55 -4.96 -7.56
N PRO A 219 -12.29 -5.05 -8.88
CA PRO A 219 -12.74 -6.18 -9.70
C PRO A 219 -12.46 -7.54 -9.06
N GLY A 220 -13.51 -8.36 -8.95
CA GLY A 220 -13.46 -9.67 -8.29
C GLY A 220 -13.70 -9.66 -6.77
N LYS A 221 -13.84 -8.50 -6.13
CA LYS A 221 -14.15 -8.37 -4.69
C LYS A 221 -15.37 -7.47 -4.49
N ARG A 222 -16.29 -7.88 -3.60
CA ARG A 222 -17.52 -7.11 -3.31
C ARG A 222 -17.25 -5.87 -2.48
N GLU A 223 -16.40 -6.01 -1.47
CA GLU A 223 -16.12 -4.98 -0.48
C GLU A 223 -14.60 -4.89 -0.25
N MET A 224 -14.16 -3.73 0.23
CA MET A 224 -12.85 -3.47 0.81
C MET A 224 -13.01 -2.64 2.09
N LEU A 225 -11.93 -2.40 2.83
CA LEU A 225 -11.98 -1.62 4.07
C LEU A 225 -11.09 -0.37 4.00
N ARG A 226 -11.59 0.69 4.62
CA ARG A 226 -10.80 1.85 5.04
C ARG A 226 -11.00 2.04 6.54
N ALA A 227 -9.91 2.34 7.22
CA ALA A 227 -9.86 2.57 8.66
C ALA A 227 -9.24 3.94 8.91
N ALA A 228 -9.79 4.72 9.84
CA ALA A 228 -9.31 6.06 10.14
C ALA A 228 -9.02 6.24 11.64
N LYS A 229 -7.93 6.92 11.95
CA LYS A 229 -7.58 7.39 13.30
C LYS A 229 -8.10 8.82 13.43
N TRP A 230 -9.33 8.98 13.91
CA TRP A 230 -9.87 10.31 14.18
C TRP A 230 -9.28 10.88 15.47
N ARG A 231 -9.15 12.21 15.50
CA ARG A 231 -8.82 12.92 16.75
C ARG A 231 -9.86 12.53 17.81
N SER A 232 -9.38 12.17 18.99
CA SER A 232 -10.25 11.99 20.14
C SER A 232 -10.65 13.37 20.63
N ASP A 233 -11.96 13.64 20.70
CA ASP A 233 -12.51 14.85 21.32
C ASP A 233 -12.11 14.96 22.81
#